data_AF-A0A1Y6CRD3-F1
#
_entry.id   AF-A0A1Y6CRD3-F1
#
_cell.length_a   1.000
_cell.length_b   1.000
_cell.length_c   1.000
_cell.angle_alpha   90.00
_cell.angle_beta   90.00
_cell.angle_gamma   90.00
#
_symmetry.space_group_name_H-M   'P 1'
#
loop_
_entity.id
_entity.type
_entity.pdbx_description
1 polymer ?
#
loop_
_entity_poly.entity_id
_entity_poly.type
_entity_poly.pdbx_seq_one_letter_code
_entity_poly.pdbx_strand_id
1 'polypeptide(L)'
;MKMQDVAGWCSSIMHHRGATAIAAAVTVVTLFFALVLLLTLGRPSGMVSVPEKAGAISEEQEISGFDALAALSDARAETIYRGIMRQLQDGYAESDDPIVYAYTGWKRLNAAPFRSARHGEVYANVYANPAAAGYGRLAQGEHLPPGAMLIEDSFVVRPGGEIFAGPLFLMEKMSRGAIPRTGDWRYMAISADGRILGLTGTPNEEFVEPCATCHAVTGAKSDGLYVPPPLSGKDAE
;
A
#
# COMPACT_ATOMS: atom_id res chain seq x y z
N MET A 1 -38.71 8.60 -51.39
CA MET A 1 -38.58 8.41 -52.86
C MET A 1 -37.26 9.06 -53.27
N LYS A 2 -36.43 8.36 -54.06
CA LYS A 2 -35.00 8.62 -54.32
C LYS A 2 -34.76 9.85 -55.20
N MET A 3 -33.59 10.48 -55.06
CA MET A 3 -32.94 11.29 -56.09
C MET A 3 -31.48 10.83 -56.25
N GLN A 4 -31.20 10.23 -57.40
CA GLN A 4 -29.88 10.27 -58.05
C GLN A 4 -29.78 11.59 -58.82
N ASP A 5 -28.54 11.99 -59.13
CA ASP A 5 -28.08 13.07 -60.03
C ASP A 5 -27.38 14.24 -59.32
N VAL A 6 -26.04 14.16 -59.28
CA VAL A 6 -25.14 15.13 -59.93
C VAL A 6 -23.71 14.60 -59.87
N ALA A 7 -23.34 13.79 -60.86
CA ALA A 7 -21.95 13.62 -61.27
C ALA A 7 -21.64 14.71 -62.31
N GLY A 8 -20.49 15.37 -62.16
CA GLY A 8 -19.87 16.15 -63.23
C GLY A 8 -19.90 17.65 -63.03
N TRP A 9 -18.96 18.17 -62.24
CA TRP A 9 -18.32 19.45 -62.55
C TRP A 9 -16.92 19.52 -61.95
N CYS A 10 -15.95 19.89 -62.80
CA CYS A 10 -14.56 20.23 -62.50
C CYS A 10 -13.56 19.09 -62.21
N SER A 11 -13.34 18.23 -63.22
CA SER A 11 -11.97 17.93 -63.65
C SER A 11 -11.37 19.19 -64.32
N SER A 12 -10.74 20.04 -63.53
CA SER A 12 -9.72 20.99 -63.99
C SER A 12 -9.07 21.59 -62.75
N ILE A 13 -7.76 21.85 -62.82
CA ILE A 13 -6.85 22.21 -61.72
C ILE A 13 -6.08 20.98 -61.16
N MET A 14 -5.55 20.16 -62.06
CA MET A 14 -4.13 19.83 -61.97
C MET A 14 -3.41 20.75 -62.95
N HIS A 15 -2.56 21.64 -62.47
CA HIS A 15 -1.20 21.94 -62.94
C HIS A 15 -0.69 23.21 -62.24
N HIS A 16 0.56 23.12 -61.77
CA HIS A 16 1.38 24.18 -61.18
C HIS A 16 1.13 24.56 -59.72
N ARG A 17 1.80 23.84 -58.81
CA ARG A 17 2.84 24.36 -57.89
C ARG A 17 2.92 23.45 -56.66
N GLY A 18 4.09 22.86 -56.39
CA GLY A 18 4.28 22.13 -55.13
C GLY A 18 5.50 21.22 -55.02
N ALA A 19 6.30 21.04 -56.07
CA ALA A 19 7.48 20.16 -56.02
C ALA A 19 8.67 20.70 -55.18
N THR A 20 8.57 21.90 -54.60
CA THR A 20 9.64 22.55 -53.82
C THR A 20 9.45 22.49 -52.30
N ALA A 21 8.33 21.99 -51.78
CA ALA A 21 8.07 21.99 -50.32
C ALA A 21 8.57 20.73 -49.59
N ILE A 22 8.84 19.63 -50.30
CA ILE A 22 9.15 18.33 -49.67
C ILE A 22 10.65 18.22 -49.30
N ALA A 23 11.53 19.00 -49.94
CA ALA A 23 12.97 18.96 -49.67
C ALA A 23 13.38 19.67 -48.36
N ALA A 24 12.58 20.61 -47.83
CA ALA A 24 12.93 21.38 -46.63
C ALA A 24 12.59 20.66 -45.31
N ALA A 25 11.64 19.72 -45.32
CA ALA A 25 11.19 19.04 -44.10
C ALA A 25 12.14 17.92 -43.63
N VAL A 26 12.95 17.34 -44.52
CA VAL A 26 13.87 16.23 -44.19
C VAL A 26 15.17 16.72 -43.53
N THR A 27 15.57 17.97 -43.77
CA THR A 27 16.80 18.55 -43.19
C THR A 27 16.64 19.00 -41.74
N VAL A 28 15.42 19.36 -41.32
CA VAL A 28 15.15 19.83 -39.93
C VAL A 28 15.10 18.65 -38.95
N VAL A 29 14.61 17.48 -39.38
CA VAL A 29 14.49 16.28 -38.52
C VAL A 29 15.85 15.63 -38.24
N THR A 30 16.81 15.72 -39.17
CA THR A 30 18.17 15.18 -38.99
C THR A 30 19.05 16.06 -38.10
N LEU A 31 18.85 17.38 -38.08
CA LEU A 31 19.57 18.29 -37.17
C LEU A 31 19.08 18.21 -35.71
N PHE A 32 17.82 17.88 -35.47
CA PHE A 32 17.29 17.71 -34.11
C PHE A 32 17.83 16.44 -33.42
N PHE A 33 18.00 15.34 -34.16
CA PHE A 33 18.58 14.11 -33.60
C PHE A 33 20.09 14.24 -33.31
N ALA A 34 20.82 15.03 -34.09
CA ALA A 34 22.24 15.29 -33.82
C ALA A 34 22.45 16.18 -32.57
N LEU A 35 21.55 17.12 -32.28
CA LEU A 35 21.65 17.99 -31.11
C LEU A 35 21.28 17.27 -29.80
N VAL A 36 20.36 16.29 -29.84
CA VAL A 36 20.02 15.47 -28.67
C VAL A 36 21.11 14.44 -28.36
N LEU A 37 21.84 13.93 -29.36
CA LEU A 37 22.97 13.01 -29.16
C LEU A 37 24.26 13.72 -28.68
N LEU A 38 24.39 15.04 -28.92
CA LEU A 38 25.49 15.87 -28.39
C LEU A 38 25.24 16.41 -26.98
N LEU A 39 24.01 16.28 -26.44
CA LEU A 39 23.68 16.61 -25.06
C LEU A 39 23.75 15.42 -24.09
N THR A 40 24.03 14.20 -24.59
CA THR A 40 24.22 12.99 -23.76
C THR A 40 25.68 12.53 -23.63
N LEU A 41 26.62 13.23 -24.26
CA LEU A 41 28.05 12.94 -24.16
C LEU A 41 28.80 14.16 -23.62
N GLY A 42 28.74 14.36 -22.30
CA GLY A 42 29.50 15.45 -21.69
C GLY A 42 29.15 15.77 -20.25
N ARG A 43 29.39 14.83 -19.33
CA ARG A 43 29.65 15.21 -17.93
C ARG A 43 30.87 14.46 -17.42
N PRO A 44 32.04 15.13 -17.28
CA PRO A 44 33.21 14.53 -16.68
C PRO A 44 32.92 14.22 -15.21
N SER A 45 33.36 13.03 -14.78
CA SER A 45 33.36 12.56 -13.40
C SER A 45 34.11 13.55 -12.50
N GLY A 46 33.37 14.47 -11.89
CA GLY A 46 33.85 15.24 -10.77
C GLY A 46 33.81 14.35 -9.53
N MET A 47 34.97 13.81 -9.14
CA MET A 47 35.19 13.35 -7.77
C MET A 47 35.02 14.57 -6.85
N VAL A 48 33.89 14.65 -6.16
CA VAL A 48 33.76 15.49 -4.98
C VAL A 48 34.23 14.65 -3.81
N SER A 49 35.46 14.89 -3.38
CA SER A 49 35.96 14.46 -2.08
C SER A 49 35.20 15.21 -0.98
N VAL A 50 34.33 14.48 -0.27
CA VAL A 50 33.70 14.94 0.96
C VAL A 50 34.73 14.81 2.10
N PRO A 51 34.88 15.83 2.97
CA PRO A 51 35.90 15.81 4.00
C PRO A 51 35.65 14.72 5.05
N GLU A 52 36.74 13.99 5.32
CA GLU A 52 36.92 13.08 6.44
C GLU A 52 36.86 13.83 7.77
N LYS A 53 35.70 13.77 8.45
CA LYS A 53 35.52 13.62 9.91
C LYS A 53 34.15 14.10 10.36
N ALA A 54 33.31 13.16 10.77
CA ALA A 54 32.51 13.26 11.99
C ALA A 54 31.95 11.87 12.34
N GLY A 55 32.47 11.27 13.42
CA GLY A 55 31.82 10.18 14.16
C GLY A 55 31.78 8.82 13.46
N ALA A 56 32.79 7.98 13.74
CA ALA A 56 32.66 6.54 13.56
C ALA A 56 31.52 6.00 14.43
N ILE A 57 30.52 5.40 13.81
CA ILE A 57 29.74 4.32 14.43
C ILE A 57 30.36 3.01 13.93
N SER A 58 31.25 2.47 14.73
CA SER A 58 31.78 1.11 14.59
C SER A 58 30.76 0.13 15.15
N GLU A 59 30.34 -0.83 14.33
CA GLU A 59 29.75 -2.15 14.61
C GLU A 59 28.99 -2.50 13.30
N GLU A 60 29.50 -3.28 12.36
CA GLU A 60 30.14 -4.58 12.56
C GLU A 60 29.42 -5.42 13.61
N GLN A 61 28.08 -5.43 13.52
CA GLN A 61 27.30 -6.55 13.98
C GLN A 61 26.82 -7.30 12.73
N GLU A 62 27.53 -8.39 12.45
CA GLU A 62 27.29 -9.34 11.38
C GLU A 62 25.80 -9.59 11.15
N ILE A 63 25.33 -9.28 9.94
CA ILE A 63 24.18 -9.96 9.37
C ILE A 63 24.69 -11.36 9.00
N SER A 64 24.82 -12.23 10.00
CA SER A 64 25.04 -13.65 9.73
C SER A 64 23.72 -14.22 9.20
N GLY A 65 23.76 -14.78 7.99
CA GLY A 65 22.61 -15.31 7.25
C GLY A 65 21.99 -16.57 7.85
N PHE A 66 21.94 -16.68 9.18
CA PHE A 66 21.31 -17.80 9.91
C PHE A 66 20.20 -17.35 10.88
N ASP A 67 20.04 -16.05 11.11
CA ASP A 67 19.07 -15.54 12.10
C ASP A 67 17.67 -15.25 11.52
N ALA A 68 17.47 -15.50 10.23
CA ALA A 68 16.17 -15.27 9.60
C ALA A 68 15.10 -16.33 9.94
N LEU A 69 15.46 -17.32 10.77
CA LEU A 69 14.53 -18.24 11.42
C LEU A 69 14.11 -17.75 12.82
N ALA A 70 14.86 -16.83 13.44
CA ALA A 70 14.44 -16.19 14.68
C ALA A 70 13.50 -15.03 14.37
N ALA A 71 12.43 -14.89 15.16
CA ALA A 71 11.58 -13.70 15.09
C ALA A 71 12.44 -12.45 15.37
N LEU A 72 12.18 -11.37 14.64
CA LEU A 72 12.86 -10.10 14.87
C LEU A 72 12.62 -9.63 16.31
N SER A 73 13.62 -8.99 16.90
CA SER A 73 13.40 -8.20 18.11
C SER A 73 12.50 -6.99 17.81
N ASP A 74 11.76 -6.52 18.82
CA ASP A 74 10.88 -5.35 18.70
C ASP A 74 11.62 -4.12 18.16
N ALA A 75 12.83 -3.85 18.67
CA ALA A 75 13.66 -2.73 18.22
C ALA A 75 14.05 -2.85 16.73
N ARG A 76 14.34 -4.08 16.27
CA ARG A 76 14.70 -4.32 14.87
C ARG A 76 13.47 -4.20 13.96
N ALA A 77 12.34 -4.77 14.36
CA ALA A 77 11.07 -4.66 13.63
C ALA A 77 10.63 -3.20 13.50
N GLU A 78 10.73 -2.43 14.57
CA GLU A 78 10.40 -1.00 14.58
C GLU A 78 11.34 -0.19 13.69
N THR A 79 12.63 -0.48 13.71
CA THR A 79 13.62 0.16 12.83
C THR A 79 13.31 -0.09 11.35
N ILE A 80 13.01 -1.34 10.99
CA ILE A 80 12.61 -1.70 9.62
C ILE A 80 11.34 -0.96 9.23
N TYR A 81 10.31 -1.02 10.08
CA TYR A 81 9.02 -0.41 9.81
C TYR A 81 9.13 1.09 9.54
N ARG A 82 9.85 1.85 10.38
CA ARG A 82 10.07 3.28 10.16
C ARG A 82 10.77 3.56 8.82
N GLY A 83 11.66 2.68 8.39
CA GLY A 83 12.36 2.81 7.10
C GLY A 83 11.46 2.59 5.88
N ILE A 84 10.41 1.77 6.00
CA ILE A 84 9.53 1.40 4.87
C ILE A 84 8.12 1.98 4.95
N MET A 85 7.75 2.64 6.06
CA MET A 85 6.38 3.12 6.31
C MET A 85 5.83 3.96 5.16
N ARG A 86 6.67 4.83 4.58
CA ARG A 86 6.26 5.66 3.44
C ARG A 86 5.98 4.81 2.19
N GLN A 87 6.80 3.81 1.91
CA GLN A 87 6.61 2.89 0.79
C GLN A 87 5.31 2.08 0.94
N LEU A 88 4.99 1.63 2.16
CA LEU A 88 3.72 0.95 2.44
C LEU A 88 2.53 1.87 2.09
N GLN A 89 2.55 3.08 2.65
CA GLN A 89 1.47 4.06 2.46
C GLN A 89 1.31 4.48 1.00
N ASP A 90 2.41 4.76 0.30
CA ASP A 90 2.38 5.10 -1.13
C ASP A 90 1.82 3.92 -1.95
N GLY A 91 2.21 2.68 -1.63
CA GLY A 91 1.68 1.49 -2.30
C GLY A 91 0.19 1.27 -2.07
N TYR A 92 -0.31 1.45 -0.85
CA TYR A 92 -1.74 1.36 -0.56
C TYR A 92 -2.53 2.51 -1.21
N ALA A 93 -1.93 3.68 -1.37
CA ALA A 93 -2.55 4.85 -1.99
C ALA A 93 -2.93 4.63 -3.47
N GLU A 94 -2.30 3.67 -4.17
CA GLU A 94 -2.68 3.27 -5.52
C GLU A 94 -4.10 2.66 -5.60
N SER A 95 -4.72 2.35 -4.46
CA SER A 95 -6.13 1.92 -4.39
C SER A 95 -7.14 3.05 -4.61
N ASP A 96 -6.73 4.31 -4.41
CA ASP A 96 -7.59 5.49 -4.26
C ASP A 96 -8.70 5.36 -3.19
N ASP A 97 -8.68 4.33 -2.34
CA ASP A 97 -9.67 4.20 -1.26
C ASP A 97 -9.36 5.25 -0.18
N PRO A 98 -10.32 6.11 0.21
CA PRO A 98 -10.08 7.19 1.18
C PRO A 98 -9.52 6.69 2.52
N ILE A 99 -9.73 5.41 2.86
CA ILE A 99 -9.24 4.83 4.10
C ILE A 99 -7.72 4.83 4.20
N VAL A 100 -7.02 4.64 3.07
CA VAL A 100 -5.55 4.53 3.03
C VAL A 100 -4.87 5.85 3.37
N TYR A 101 -5.57 6.97 3.19
CA TYR A 101 -5.11 8.28 3.64
C TYR A 101 -5.51 8.55 5.08
N ALA A 102 -6.77 8.21 5.44
CA ALA A 102 -7.32 8.52 6.76
C ALA A 102 -6.54 7.86 7.90
N TYR A 103 -6.13 6.59 7.74
CA TYR A 103 -5.52 5.84 8.83
C TYR A 103 -4.12 6.31 9.23
N THR A 104 -3.44 7.02 8.34
CA THR A 104 -2.11 7.57 8.62
C THR A 104 -2.12 8.56 9.79
N GLY A 105 -3.28 9.15 10.12
CA GLY A 105 -3.48 10.00 11.29
C GLY A 105 -4.07 9.29 12.51
N TRP A 106 -4.28 7.97 12.46
CA TRP A 106 -4.90 7.21 13.55
C TRP A 106 -3.89 6.80 14.60
N LYS A 107 -4.38 6.45 15.79
CA LYS A 107 -3.53 5.97 16.88
C LYS A 107 -3.01 4.58 16.54
N ARG A 108 -1.68 4.44 16.45
CA ARG A 108 -1.02 3.13 16.48
C ARG A 108 -1.13 2.55 17.88
N LEU A 109 -1.59 1.32 17.99
CA LEU A 109 -1.90 0.67 19.25
C LEU A 109 -0.69 -0.08 19.82
N ASN A 110 0.16 -0.67 18.98
CA ASN A 110 1.35 -1.43 19.39
C ASN A 110 2.64 -0.58 19.33
N ALA A 111 3.59 -0.83 20.25
CA ALA A 111 4.85 -0.08 20.34
C ALA A 111 5.93 -0.51 19.32
N ALA A 112 5.87 -1.75 18.84
CA ALA A 112 6.69 -2.30 17.75
C ALA A 112 5.86 -3.29 16.90
N PRO A 113 6.14 -3.47 15.60
CA PRO A 113 5.44 -4.44 14.78
C PRO A 113 5.58 -5.85 15.34
N PHE A 114 4.47 -6.56 15.53
CA PHE A 114 4.47 -7.92 16.06
C PHE A 114 4.32 -8.93 14.92
N ARG A 115 4.93 -10.12 15.08
CA ARG A 115 4.80 -11.21 14.11
C ARG A 115 3.42 -11.86 14.22
N SER A 116 2.59 -11.69 13.18
CA SER A 116 1.29 -12.32 13.05
C SER A 116 1.36 -13.57 12.18
N ALA A 117 1.52 -14.74 12.81
CA ALA A 117 1.45 -16.01 12.11
C ALA A 117 0.08 -16.26 11.48
N ARG A 118 -0.99 -15.71 12.08
CA ARG A 118 -2.36 -15.86 11.59
C ARG A 118 -2.64 -15.06 10.31
N HIS A 119 -1.82 -14.05 10.01
CA HIS A 119 -1.93 -13.23 8.80
C HIS A 119 -0.82 -13.55 7.78
N GLY A 120 -0.27 -14.77 7.80
CA GLY A 120 0.70 -15.23 6.81
C GLY A 120 2.15 -14.91 7.17
N GLU A 121 2.49 -14.87 8.46
CA GLU A 121 3.84 -14.61 8.97
C GLU A 121 4.37 -13.21 8.65
N VAL A 122 3.46 -12.24 8.64
CA VAL A 122 3.78 -10.81 8.50
C VAL A 122 4.15 -10.20 9.86
N TYR A 123 4.89 -9.10 9.84
CA TYR A 123 5.01 -8.17 10.95
C TYR A 123 3.97 -7.07 10.76
N ALA A 124 3.11 -6.86 11.77
CA ALA A 124 1.95 -5.99 11.66
C ALA A 124 1.94 -4.87 12.72
N ASN A 125 1.37 -3.73 12.36
CA ASN A 125 0.93 -2.72 13.34
C ASN A 125 -0.57 -2.54 13.26
N VAL A 126 -1.22 -2.37 14.41
CA VAL A 126 -2.66 -2.10 14.48
C VAL A 126 -2.91 -0.62 14.72
N TYR A 127 -3.78 -0.03 13.92
CA TYR A 127 -4.24 1.34 14.01
C TYR A 127 -5.73 1.37 14.34
N ALA A 128 -6.15 2.31 15.18
CA ALA A 128 -7.54 2.49 15.56
C ALA A 128 -7.98 3.94 15.37
N ASN A 129 -9.15 4.10 14.75
CA ASN A 129 -9.79 5.40 14.67
C ASN A 129 -10.38 5.84 16.03
N PRO A 130 -10.79 7.11 16.19
CA PRO A 130 -11.37 7.58 17.45
C PRO A 130 -12.60 6.79 17.94
N ALA A 131 -13.44 6.29 17.02
CA ALA A 131 -14.61 5.48 17.38
C ALA A 131 -14.21 4.11 17.97
N ALA A 132 -13.02 3.60 17.61
CA ALA A 132 -12.44 2.38 18.17
C ALA A 132 -11.63 2.63 19.46
N ALA A 133 -11.75 3.79 20.12
CA ALA A 133 -10.97 4.10 21.32
C ALA A 133 -11.12 3.07 22.44
N GLY A 134 -12.27 2.38 22.54
CA GLY A 134 -12.53 1.31 23.52
C GLY A 134 -11.83 -0.03 23.23
N TYR A 135 -11.15 -0.16 22.09
CA TYR A 135 -10.40 -1.37 21.75
C TYR A 135 -9.39 -1.73 22.85
N GLY A 136 -9.35 -3.02 23.22
CA GLY A 136 -8.54 -3.52 24.33
C GLY A 136 -9.11 -3.28 25.73
N ARG A 137 -10.22 -2.54 25.88
CA ARG A 137 -10.81 -2.19 27.18
C ARG A 137 -12.30 -2.53 27.31
N LEU A 138 -12.88 -3.20 26.33
CA LEU A 138 -14.27 -3.65 26.39
C LEU A 138 -14.45 -4.67 27.52
N ALA A 139 -15.49 -4.48 28.33
CA ALA A 139 -15.96 -5.52 29.22
C ALA A 139 -16.58 -6.67 28.42
N GLN A 140 -16.74 -7.84 29.05
CA GLN A 140 -17.30 -9.00 28.38
C GLN A 140 -18.72 -8.69 27.87
N GLY A 141 -18.94 -8.89 26.56
CA GLY A 141 -20.23 -8.62 25.92
C GLY A 141 -20.48 -7.15 25.58
N GLU A 142 -19.52 -6.26 25.81
CA GLU A 142 -19.52 -4.94 25.20
C GLU A 142 -19.04 -5.01 23.75
N HIS A 143 -19.53 -4.08 22.94
CA HIS A 143 -19.25 -4.03 21.51
C HIS A 143 -18.68 -2.65 21.17
N LEU A 144 -17.79 -2.59 20.19
CA LEU A 144 -17.42 -1.30 19.61
C LEU A 144 -18.65 -0.66 18.93
N PRO A 145 -18.74 0.68 18.91
CA PRO A 145 -19.83 1.36 18.23
C PRO A 145 -19.70 1.25 16.70
N PRO A 146 -20.80 1.40 15.94
CA PRO A 146 -20.73 1.54 14.49
C PRO A 146 -19.77 2.65 14.06
N GLY A 147 -19.01 2.41 12.99
CA GLY A 147 -17.95 3.29 12.50
C GLY A 147 -16.61 3.12 13.23
N ALA A 148 -16.51 2.27 14.25
CA ALA A 148 -15.22 1.87 14.80
C ALA A 148 -14.43 1.06 13.76
N MET A 149 -13.18 1.45 13.53
CA MET A 149 -12.32 0.82 12.52
C MET A 149 -10.96 0.46 13.12
N LEU A 150 -10.51 -0.74 12.75
CA LEU A 150 -9.16 -1.22 13.00
C LEU A 150 -8.50 -1.54 11.68
N ILE A 151 -7.23 -1.16 11.55
CA ILE A 151 -6.41 -1.43 10.37
C ILE A 151 -5.11 -2.07 10.79
N GLU A 152 -4.69 -3.09 10.06
CA GLU A 152 -3.36 -3.67 10.17
C GLU A 152 -2.54 -3.36 8.92
N ASP A 153 -1.53 -2.50 9.02
CA ASP A 153 -0.48 -2.46 8.01
C ASP A 153 0.58 -3.51 8.31
N SER A 154 1.27 -3.99 7.27
CA SER A 154 2.17 -5.11 7.46
C SER A 154 3.36 -5.14 6.50
N PHE A 155 4.40 -5.87 6.89
CA PHE A 155 5.54 -6.19 6.05
C PHE A 155 6.04 -7.62 6.32
N VAL A 156 6.78 -8.16 5.38
CA VAL A 156 7.38 -9.50 5.47
C VAL A 156 8.89 -9.38 5.51
N VAL A 157 9.53 -10.19 6.34
CA VAL A 157 10.98 -10.43 6.27
C VAL A 157 11.20 -11.88 5.88
N ARG A 158 11.91 -12.09 4.77
CA ARG A 158 12.22 -13.43 4.25
C ARG A 158 13.46 -14.03 4.94
N PRO A 159 13.68 -15.35 4.79
CA PRO A 159 14.88 -16.02 5.29
C PRO A 159 16.23 -15.43 4.81
N GLY A 160 16.26 -14.67 3.71
CA GLY A 160 17.47 -13.98 3.25
C GLY A 160 17.63 -12.56 3.85
N GLY A 161 16.72 -12.14 4.72
CA GLY A 161 16.68 -10.80 5.29
C GLY A 161 16.00 -9.76 4.40
N GLU A 162 15.48 -10.15 3.22
CA GLU A 162 14.79 -9.24 2.33
C GLU A 162 13.46 -8.79 2.94
N ILE A 163 13.17 -7.50 2.81
CA ILE A 163 11.99 -6.85 3.36
C ILE A 163 11.01 -6.56 2.21
N PHE A 164 9.76 -6.98 2.37
CA PHE A 164 8.69 -6.74 1.41
C PHE A 164 7.52 -6.05 2.08
N ALA A 165 6.90 -5.12 1.36
CA ALA A 165 5.61 -4.56 1.72
C ALA A 165 4.56 -5.68 1.79
N GLY A 166 3.79 -5.70 2.87
CA GLY A 166 2.69 -6.63 3.09
C GLY A 166 1.33 -6.01 2.79
N PRO A 167 0.25 -6.80 2.80
CA PRO A 167 -1.11 -6.30 2.64
C PRO A 167 -1.55 -5.41 3.82
N LEU A 168 -2.51 -4.53 3.55
CA LEU A 168 -3.30 -3.78 4.52
C LEU A 168 -4.58 -4.56 4.82
N PHE A 169 -4.84 -4.88 6.08
CA PHE A 169 -6.09 -5.51 6.51
C PHE A 169 -6.96 -4.52 7.27
N LEU A 170 -8.27 -4.66 7.16
CA LEU A 170 -9.23 -3.71 7.70
C LEU A 170 -10.43 -4.44 8.26
N MET A 171 -10.93 -3.95 9.39
CA MET A 171 -12.25 -4.30 9.91
C MET A 171 -13.00 -3.07 10.41
N GLU A 172 -14.25 -2.94 9.99
CA GLU A 172 -15.15 -1.85 10.38
C GLU A 172 -16.40 -2.40 11.03
N LYS A 173 -16.78 -1.80 12.16
CA LYS A 173 -18.01 -2.11 12.85
C LYS A 173 -19.17 -1.43 12.13
N MET A 174 -20.07 -2.21 11.58
CA MET A 174 -21.28 -1.75 10.92
C MET A 174 -22.40 -1.51 11.94
N SER A 175 -23.49 -0.90 11.48
CA SER A 175 -24.71 -0.79 12.27
C SER A 175 -25.23 -2.16 12.68
N ARG A 176 -25.84 -2.25 13.86
CA ARG A 176 -26.38 -3.51 14.40
C ARG A 176 -27.32 -4.17 13.37
N GLY A 177 -27.07 -5.44 13.07
CA GLY A 177 -27.86 -6.24 12.14
C GLY A 177 -27.54 -6.01 10.65
N ALA A 178 -26.60 -5.13 10.31
CA ALA A 178 -26.22 -4.89 8.91
C ALA A 178 -25.50 -6.09 8.28
N ILE A 179 -24.66 -6.78 9.05
CA ILE A 179 -23.91 -7.95 8.57
C ILE A 179 -23.91 -9.04 9.66
N PRO A 180 -25.08 -9.64 10.01
CA PRO A 180 -25.20 -10.51 11.17
C PRO A 180 -24.26 -11.72 11.14
N ARG A 181 -23.96 -12.24 9.94
CA ARG A 181 -23.05 -13.39 9.72
C ARG A 181 -21.63 -13.17 10.23
N THR A 182 -21.25 -11.92 10.46
CA THR A 182 -19.90 -11.50 10.90
C THR A 182 -19.92 -10.81 12.27
N GLY A 183 -21.07 -10.79 12.96
CA GLY A 183 -21.24 -9.93 14.14
C GLY A 183 -21.21 -8.44 13.79
N ASP A 184 -21.70 -8.08 12.59
CA ASP A 184 -21.69 -6.72 12.04
C ASP A 184 -20.29 -6.16 11.74
N TRP A 185 -19.31 -7.01 11.44
CA TRP A 185 -17.99 -6.59 10.98
C TRP A 185 -17.84 -6.67 9.46
N ARG A 186 -17.48 -5.56 8.82
CA ARG A 186 -17.07 -5.53 7.42
C ARG A 186 -15.55 -5.64 7.34
N TYR A 187 -15.05 -6.57 6.55
CA TYR A 187 -13.61 -6.78 6.33
C TYR A 187 -13.21 -6.31 4.95
N MET A 188 -11.99 -5.76 4.84
CA MET A 188 -11.34 -5.41 3.58
C MET A 188 -9.87 -5.83 3.64
N ALA A 189 -9.30 -6.19 2.50
CA ALA A 189 -7.86 -6.34 2.34
C ALA A 189 -7.39 -5.64 1.06
N ILE A 190 -6.26 -4.93 1.15
CA ILE A 190 -5.61 -4.23 0.04
C ILE A 190 -4.19 -4.76 -0.07
N SER A 191 -3.71 -5.13 -1.26
CA SER A 191 -2.30 -5.52 -1.43
C SER A 191 -1.37 -4.32 -1.32
N ALA A 192 -0.08 -4.61 -1.17
CA ALA A 192 0.99 -3.61 -1.13
C ALA A 192 1.07 -2.69 -2.37
N ASP A 193 0.44 -3.07 -3.48
CA ASP A 193 0.34 -2.30 -4.73
C ASP A 193 -1.04 -1.63 -4.92
N GLY A 194 -1.86 -1.56 -3.87
CA GLY A 194 -3.14 -0.85 -3.88
C GLY A 194 -4.33 -1.63 -4.45
N ARG A 195 -4.14 -2.86 -4.96
CA ARG A 195 -5.28 -3.64 -5.44
C ARG A 195 -6.14 -4.14 -4.28
N ILE A 196 -7.45 -3.88 -4.34
CA ILE A 196 -8.43 -4.44 -3.40
C ILE A 196 -8.52 -5.95 -3.62
N LEU A 197 -8.12 -6.72 -2.60
CA LEU A 197 -8.10 -8.18 -2.62
C LEU A 197 -9.48 -8.75 -2.33
N GLY A 198 -10.18 -8.18 -1.35
CA GLY A 198 -11.53 -8.58 -0.97
C GLY A 198 -12.22 -7.54 -0.11
N LEU A 199 -13.56 -7.54 -0.18
CA LEU A 199 -14.44 -6.72 0.64
C LEU A 199 -15.72 -7.51 0.97
N THR A 200 -16.11 -7.56 2.24
CA THR A 200 -17.33 -8.27 2.65
C THR A 200 -18.56 -7.78 1.88
N GLY A 201 -19.35 -8.72 1.34
CA GLY A 201 -20.56 -8.42 0.57
C GLY A 201 -20.33 -7.98 -0.88
N THR A 202 -19.14 -8.19 -1.42
CA THR A 202 -18.82 -7.95 -2.84
C THR A 202 -18.39 -9.26 -3.53
N PRO A 203 -18.32 -9.30 -4.88
CA PRO A 203 -17.96 -10.53 -5.59
C PRO A 203 -16.59 -11.13 -5.24
N ASN A 204 -15.65 -10.35 -4.71
CA ASN A 204 -14.34 -10.81 -4.24
C ASN A 204 -14.28 -11.03 -2.71
N GLU A 205 -15.43 -11.20 -2.03
CA GLU A 205 -15.44 -11.41 -0.58
C GLU A 205 -14.74 -12.69 -0.13
N GLU A 206 -14.54 -13.67 -1.03
CA GLU A 206 -13.84 -14.94 -0.75
C GLU A 206 -12.44 -14.73 -0.12
N PHE A 207 -11.76 -13.62 -0.45
CA PHE A 207 -10.44 -13.32 0.10
C PHE A 207 -10.50 -12.95 1.59
N VAL A 208 -11.61 -12.33 2.03
CA VAL A 208 -11.78 -11.85 3.43
C VAL A 208 -12.74 -12.73 4.25
N GLU A 209 -13.32 -13.76 3.65
CA GLU A 209 -14.13 -14.75 4.37
C GLU A 209 -13.35 -15.47 5.50
N PRO A 210 -12.06 -15.83 5.34
CA PRO A 210 -11.26 -16.39 6.43
C PRO A 210 -11.10 -15.43 7.61
N CYS A 211 -11.06 -14.11 7.35
CA CYS A 211 -11.01 -13.09 8.40
C CYS A 211 -12.27 -13.17 9.27
N ALA A 212 -13.45 -13.09 8.64
CA ALA A 212 -14.73 -13.18 9.33
C ALA A 212 -14.87 -14.50 10.12
N THR A 213 -14.45 -15.61 9.52
CA THR A 213 -14.53 -16.94 10.16
C THR A 213 -13.65 -17.01 11.41
N CYS A 214 -12.40 -16.53 11.35
CA CYS A 214 -11.50 -16.56 12.50
C CYS A 214 -11.99 -15.63 13.62
N HIS A 215 -12.41 -14.40 13.28
CA HIS A 215 -12.90 -13.43 14.25
C HIS A 215 -14.25 -13.85 14.87
N ALA A 216 -15.09 -14.60 14.17
CA ALA A 216 -16.30 -15.17 14.74
C ALA A 216 -16.02 -16.14 15.91
N VAL A 217 -14.84 -16.78 15.96
CA VAL A 217 -14.46 -17.73 17.01
C VAL A 217 -14.31 -17.07 18.39
N THR A 218 -13.83 -15.82 18.47
CA THR A 218 -13.82 -15.10 19.76
C THR A 218 -15.24 -14.82 20.25
N GLY A 219 -16.19 -14.78 19.31
CA GLY A 219 -17.61 -14.65 19.56
C GLY A 219 -18.00 -13.32 20.21
N ALA A 220 -19.25 -13.27 20.68
CA ALA A 220 -19.85 -12.09 21.30
C ALA A 220 -19.15 -11.65 22.60
N LYS A 221 -18.34 -12.51 23.23
CA LYS A 221 -17.68 -12.17 24.50
C LYS A 221 -16.64 -11.06 24.33
N SER A 222 -15.99 -10.99 23.17
CA SER A 222 -14.95 -10.00 22.86
C SER A 222 -15.28 -9.18 21.62
N ASP A 223 -16.54 -9.16 21.19
CA ASP A 223 -17.00 -8.50 19.96
C ASP A 223 -16.19 -8.84 18.69
N GLY A 224 -15.72 -10.08 18.57
CA GLY A 224 -14.88 -10.46 17.42
C GLY A 224 -13.43 -9.93 17.48
N LEU A 225 -12.97 -9.35 18.59
CA LEU A 225 -11.67 -8.68 18.67
C LEU A 225 -10.58 -9.58 19.27
N TYR A 226 -9.41 -9.58 18.61
CA TYR A 226 -8.15 -10.03 19.18
C TYR A 226 -7.35 -8.80 19.60
N VAL A 227 -6.77 -8.82 20.81
CA VAL A 227 -5.95 -7.73 21.34
C VAL A 227 -4.50 -8.22 21.37
N PRO A 228 -3.57 -7.66 20.57
CA PRO A 228 -2.19 -8.10 20.58
C PRO A 228 -1.50 -7.67 21.89
N PRO A 229 -0.57 -8.46 22.42
CA PRO A 229 0.30 -8.02 23.51
C PRO A 229 1.11 -6.77 23.09
N PRO A 230 1.47 -5.83 23.99
CA PRO A 230 1.20 -5.74 25.43
C PRO A 230 -0.16 -5.10 25.79
N LEU A 231 -1.06 -4.88 24.83
CA LEU A 231 -2.32 -4.14 25.05
C LEU A 231 -3.34 -4.87 25.94
N SER A 232 -3.02 -6.07 26.42
CA SER A 232 -3.82 -6.81 27.39
C SER A 232 -3.60 -6.28 28.81
N GLY A 233 -4.39 -5.30 29.21
CA GLY A 233 -4.86 -5.08 30.60
C GLY A 233 -3.86 -4.79 31.72
N LYS A 234 -2.55 -4.75 31.47
CA LYS A 234 -1.54 -4.34 32.48
C LYS A 234 -0.64 -3.20 32.03
N ASP A 235 -0.53 -2.96 30.73
CA ASP A 235 0.32 -1.92 30.15
C ASP A 235 -0.51 -0.81 29.47
N ALA A 236 -1.82 -0.78 29.72
CA ALA A 236 -2.79 0.17 29.15
C ALA A 236 -3.23 1.26 30.15
N GLU A 237 -2.34 1.61 31.09
CA GLU A 237 -2.54 2.69 32.07
C GLU A 237 -1.95 4.02 31.57
#